data_AF-A0A7C5BDU0-F1
#
_entry.id   AF-A0A7C5BDU0-F1
#
_cell.length_a   1.000
_cell.length_b   1.000
_cell.length_c   1.000
_cell.angle_alpha   90.00
_cell.angle_beta   90.00
_cell.angle_gamma   90.00
#
_symmetry.space_group_name_H-M   'P 1'
#
loop_
_entity.id
_entity.type
_entity.pdbx_description
1 polymer ?
#
loop_
_entity_poly.entity_id
_entity_poly.type
_entity_poly.pdbx_seq_one_letter_code
_entity_poly.pdbx_strand_id
1 'polypeptide(L)'
;MNTFFQNYSTIIVFLHVISAVIWVGGMIAIRLAVHPSLQNIENPKIKLGKTLEIVGRLFKLVIPFILILLLTAVTMELGLGLKSATVHIKEAIWTVMTLNFAFMYFKRSKAQKLFDSGDLPAAKEQVKLLPNLLLPINIVLGVIAIVLGVTLRGF
;
A
#
# COMPACT_ATOMS: atom_id res chain seq x y z
N MET A 1 -25.99 -17.14 3.90
CA MET A 1 -25.02 -16.71 2.86
C MET A 1 -25.71 -15.73 1.92
N ASN A 2 -25.09 -14.60 1.60
CA ASN A 2 -25.66 -13.59 0.70
C ASN A 2 -25.64 -14.11 -0.76
N THR A 3 -26.78 -14.08 -1.46
CA THR A 3 -26.93 -14.57 -2.86
C THR A 3 -26.00 -13.85 -3.83
N PHE A 4 -25.69 -12.58 -3.57
CA PHE A 4 -24.74 -11.81 -4.37
C PHE A 4 -23.33 -12.41 -4.33
N PHE A 5 -22.81 -12.70 -3.13
CA PHE A 5 -21.46 -13.24 -2.99
C PHE A 5 -21.33 -14.61 -3.64
N GLN A 6 -22.34 -15.47 -3.53
CA GLN A 6 -22.31 -16.80 -4.15
C GLN A 6 -22.15 -16.70 -5.68
N ASN A 7 -22.92 -15.82 -6.32
CA ASN A 7 -22.91 -15.64 -7.77
C ASN A 7 -21.60 -15.04 -8.32
N TYR A 8 -20.87 -14.27 -7.52
CA TYR A 8 -19.67 -13.55 -7.93
C TYR A 8 -18.40 -13.89 -7.13
N SER A 9 -18.42 -14.98 -6.38
CA SER A 9 -17.35 -15.37 -5.45
C SER A 9 -15.97 -15.41 -6.10
N THR A 10 -15.86 -16.00 -7.29
CA THR A 10 -14.60 -16.14 -8.03
C THR A 10 -14.00 -14.77 -8.37
N ILE A 11 -14.79 -13.86 -8.94
CA ILE A 11 -14.29 -12.55 -9.35
C ILE A 11 -13.97 -11.65 -8.14
N ILE A 12 -14.77 -11.73 -7.06
CA ILE A 12 -14.53 -10.99 -5.83
C ILE A 12 -13.20 -11.43 -5.19
N VAL A 13 -12.98 -12.74 -5.06
CA VAL A 13 -11.73 -13.27 -4.50
C VAL A 13 -10.54 -12.93 -5.39
N PHE A 14 -10.68 -13.04 -6.71
CA PHE A 14 -9.63 -12.64 -7.65
C PHE A 14 -9.26 -11.16 -7.49
N LEU A 15 -10.25 -10.27 -7.48
CA LEU A 15 -10.06 -8.82 -7.31
C LEU A 15 -9.42 -8.49 -5.96
N HIS A 16 -9.78 -9.21 -4.90
CA HIS A 16 -9.15 -9.08 -3.59
C HIS A 16 -7.65 -9.44 -3.64
N VAL A 17 -7.33 -10.63 -4.16
CA VAL A 17 -5.95 -11.14 -4.20
C VAL A 17 -5.07 -10.30 -5.12
N ILE A 18 -5.52 -9.96 -6.32
CA ILE A 18 -4.72 -9.15 -7.25
C ILE A 18 -4.46 -7.75 -6.69
N SER A 19 -5.41 -7.17 -5.96
CA SER A 19 -5.23 -5.89 -5.29
C SER A 19 -4.15 -5.94 -4.21
N ALA A 20 -4.14 -7.00 -3.40
CA ALA A 20 -3.10 -7.22 -2.39
C ALA A 20 -1.72 -7.41 -3.03
N VAL A 21 -1.65 -8.19 -4.13
CA VAL A 21 -0.42 -8.42 -4.90
C VAL A 21 0.13 -7.11 -5.46
N ILE A 22 -0.71 -6.29 -6.10
CA ILE A 22 -0.27 -5.02 -6.69
C ILE A 22 0.20 -4.04 -5.63
N TRP A 23 -0.52 -3.95 -4.51
CA TRP A 23 -0.15 -3.01 -3.44
C TRP A 23 1.14 -3.44 -2.73
N VAL A 24 1.19 -4.65 -2.19
CA VAL A 24 2.37 -5.13 -1.44
C VAL A 24 3.55 -5.37 -2.37
N GLY A 25 3.33 -5.99 -3.52
CA GLY A 25 4.35 -6.22 -4.54
C GLY A 25 4.92 -4.92 -5.10
N GLY A 26 4.08 -3.90 -5.35
CA GLY A 26 4.54 -2.58 -5.77
C GLY A 26 5.45 -1.92 -4.74
N MET A 27 5.11 -2.01 -3.44
CA MET A 27 5.96 -1.49 -2.36
C MET A 27 7.30 -2.24 -2.28
N ILE A 28 7.29 -3.57 -2.41
CA ILE A 28 8.49 -4.41 -2.44
C ILE A 28 9.39 -4.03 -3.62
N ALA A 29 8.82 -3.87 -4.82
CA ALA A 29 9.57 -3.45 -6.01
C ALA A 29 10.23 -2.08 -5.81
N ILE A 30 9.51 -1.11 -5.21
CA ILE A 30 10.11 0.18 -4.85
C ILE A 30 11.25 0.01 -3.87
N ARG A 31 11.08 -0.80 -2.82
CA ARG A 31 12.10 -0.96 -1.76
C ARG A 31 13.35 -1.68 -2.24
N LEU A 32 13.19 -2.76 -3.02
CA LEU A 32 14.29 -3.67 -3.35
C LEU A 32 14.95 -3.38 -4.70
N ALA A 33 14.21 -2.87 -5.69
CA ALA A 33 14.76 -2.57 -7.01
C ALA A 33 14.99 -1.07 -7.22
N VAL A 34 13.98 -0.25 -6.92
CA VAL A 34 14.03 1.17 -7.28
C VAL A 34 14.85 2.00 -6.29
N HIS A 35 14.67 1.78 -4.99
CA HIS A 35 15.36 2.57 -3.98
C HIS A 35 16.89 2.47 -4.03
N PRO A 36 17.49 1.26 -4.23
CA PRO A 36 18.93 1.14 -4.47
C PRO A 36 19.37 1.86 -5.76
N SER A 37 18.60 1.72 -6.83
CA SER A 37 18.89 2.38 -8.12
C SER A 37 18.91 3.91 -7.99
N LEU A 38 18.03 4.49 -7.17
CA LEU A 38 18.02 5.92 -6.86
C LEU A 38 19.25 6.37 -6.06
N GLN A 39 19.95 5.47 -5.36
CA GLN A 39 21.16 5.85 -4.62
C GLN A 39 22.33 6.20 -5.55
N ASN A 40 22.35 5.66 -6.77
CA ASN A 40 23.38 5.91 -7.77
C ASN A 40 23.27 7.31 -8.42
N ILE A 41 22.20 8.06 -8.14
CA ILE A 41 22.05 9.43 -8.63
C ILE A 41 22.81 10.39 -7.70
N GLU A 42 23.92 10.94 -8.18
CA GLU A 42 24.77 11.86 -7.41
C GLU A 42 24.10 13.21 -7.16
N ASN A 43 23.44 13.77 -8.19
CA ASN A 43 22.80 15.07 -8.08
C ASN A 43 21.59 15.01 -7.13
N PRO A 44 21.61 15.70 -5.97
CA PRO A 44 20.56 15.58 -4.96
C PRO A 44 19.19 16.08 -5.44
N LYS A 45 19.15 17.11 -6.29
CA LYS A 45 17.91 17.67 -6.84
C LYS A 45 17.25 16.68 -7.80
N ILE A 46 18.04 16.06 -8.69
CA ILE A 46 17.55 15.03 -9.63
C ILE A 46 17.06 13.82 -8.84
N LYS A 47 17.83 13.34 -7.85
CA LYS A 47 17.46 12.20 -7.01
C LYS A 47 16.14 12.43 -6.28
N LEU A 48 15.97 13.60 -5.66
CA LEU A 48 14.73 13.96 -4.96
C LEU A 48 13.54 14.06 -5.93
N GLY A 49 13.72 14.72 -7.07
CA GLY A 49 12.69 14.83 -8.10
C GLY A 49 12.24 13.46 -8.62
N LYS A 50 13.18 12.56 -8.91
CA LYS A 50 12.87 11.18 -9.33
C LYS A 50 12.20 10.36 -8.23
N THR A 51 12.61 10.53 -6.98
CA THR A 51 11.93 9.90 -5.84
C THR A 51 10.46 10.35 -5.78
N LEU A 52 10.20 11.65 -5.87
CA LEU A 52 8.84 12.20 -5.84
C LEU A 52 7.99 11.71 -7.02
N GLU A 53 8.56 11.70 -8.23
CA GLU A 53 7.91 11.23 -9.45
C GLU A 53 7.48 9.75 -9.31
N ILE A 54 8.41 8.88 -8.93
CA ILE A 54 8.20 7.44 -8.80
C ILE A 54 7.16 7.15 -7.72
N VAL A 55 7.30 7.74 -6.52
CA VAL A 55 6.35 7.53 -5.43
C VAL A 55 4.96 8.05 -5.83
N GLY A 56 4.89 9.18 -6.55
CA GLY A 56 3.63 9.70 -7.08
C GLY A 56 2.95 8.76 -8.06
N ARG A 57 3.72 8.15 -8.97
CA ARG A 57 3.21 7.12 -9.90
C ARG A 57 2.77 5.86 -9.15
N LEU A 58 3.52 5.39 -8.16
CA LEU A 58 3.11 4.27 -7.31
C LEU A 58 1.77 4.56 -6.63
N PHE A 59 1.60 5.74 -6.02
CA PHE A 59 0.34 6.08 -5.35
C PHE A 59 -0.85 6.10 -6.31
N LYS A 60 -0.70 6.68 -7.51
CA LYS A 60 -1.73 6.63 -8.55
C LYS A 60 -2.10 5.19 -8.94
N LEU A 61 -1.11 4.30 -9.00
CA LEU A 61 -1.34 2.88 -9.27
C LEU A 61 -2.06 2.19 -8.12
N VAL A 62 -1.58 2.31 -6.88
CA VAL A 62 -2.06 1.46 -5.77
C VAL A 62 -3.37 1.95 -5.14
N ILE A 63 -3.69 3.25 -5.18
CA ILE A 63 -4.94 3.79 -4.61
C ILE A 63 -6.19 3.05 -5.11
N PRO A 64 -6.43 2.86 -6.42
CA PRO A 64 -7.61 2.12 -6.88
C PRO A 64 -7.62 0.67 -6.37
N PHE A 65 -6.46 0.00 -6.29
CA PHE A 65 -6.38 -1.36 -5.76
C PHE A 65 -6.60 -1.43 -4.24
N ILE A 66 -6.19 -0.42 -3.47
CA ILE A 66 -6.53 -0.32 -2.05
C ILE A 66 -8.05 -0.26 -1.89
N LEU A 67 -8.74 0.57 -2.68
CA LEU A 67 -10.20 0.70 -2.61
C LEU A 67 -10.90 -0.61 -3.00
N ILE A 68 -10.45 -1.27 -4.07
CA ILE A 68 -10.97 -2.59 -4.48
C ILE A 68 -10.73 -3.64 -3.39
N LEU A 69 -9.55 -3.65 -2.78
CA LEU A 69 -9.21 -4.57 -1.68
C LEU A 69 -10.17 -4.41 -0.50
N LEU A 70 -10.47 -3.16 -0.11
CA LEU A 70 -11.40 -2.86 0.99
C LEU A 70 -12.83 -3.29 0.66
N LEU A 71 -13.31 -2.92 -0.52
CA LEU A 71 -14.67 -3.27 -0.95
C LEU A 71 -14.85 -4.78 -1.00
N THR A 72 -13.90 -5.49 -1.59
CA THR A 72 -13.94 -6.96 -1.66
C THR A 72 -13.81 -7.61 -0.29
N ALA A 73 -12.98 -7.09 0.62
CA ALA A 73 -12.86 -7.60 1.98
C ALA A 73 -14.20 -7.58 2.73
N VAL A 74 -14.89 -6.43 2.72
CA VAL A 74 -16.20 -6.27 3.37
C VAL A 74 -17.24 -7.20 2.73
N THR A 75 -17.25 -7.32 1.40
CA THR A 75 -18.20 -8.23 0.72
C THR A 75 -17.97 -9.69 1.08
N MET A 76 -16.71 -10.12 1.23
CA MET A 76 -16.36 -11.49 1.62
C MET A 76 -16.71 -11.75 3.08
N GLU A 77 -16.42 -10.81 3.98
CA GLU A 77 -16.73 -10.95 5.41
C GLU A 77 -18.24 -11.09 5.65
N LEU A 78 -19.04 -10.20 5.06
CA LEU A 78 -20.50 -10.26 5.14
C LEU A 78 -21.07 -11.50 4.42
N GLY A 79 -20.47 -11.88 3.28
CA GLY A 79 -20.91 -13.01 2.47
C GLY A 79 -20.69 -14.36 3.15
N LEU A 80 -19.54 -14.53 3.80
CA LEU A 80 -19.10 -15.76 4.47
C LEU A 80 -19.48 -15.80 5.96
N GLY A 81 -19.90 -14.68 6.55
CA GLY A 81 -20.24 -14.59 7.98
C GLY A 81 -19.04 -14.83 8.90
N LEU A 82 -17.83 -14.49 8.45
CA LEU A 82 -16.60 -14.75 9.19
C LEU A 82 -16.54 -13.86 10.44
N LYS A 83 -16.51 -14.49 11.62
CA LYS A 83 -16.39 -13.80 12.92
C LYS A 83 -15.31 -14.47 13.77
N SER A 84 -14.07 -14.44 13.30
CA SER A 84 -12.93 -15.01 14.02
C SER A 84 -11.96 -13.92 14.48
N ALA A 85 -11.21 -14.21 15.54
CA ALA A 85 -10.13 -13.31 16.00
C ALA A 85 -9.13 -12.99 14.87
N THR A 86 -8.88 -13.94 13.96
CA THR A 86 -8.01 -13.76 12.80
C THR A 86 -8.53 -12.69 11.84
N VAL A 87 -9.84 -12.59 11.64
CA VAL A 87 -10.46 -11.52 10.83
C VAL A 87 -10.18 -10.17 11.47
N HIS A 88 -10.46 -10.01 12.77
CA HIS A 88 -10.24 -8.74 13.47
C HIS A 88 -8.76 -8.32 13.51
N ILE A 89 -7.83 -9.27 13.64
CA ILE A 89 -6.39 -8.99 13.56
C ILE A 89 -6.03 -8.50 12.15
N LYS A 90 -6.52 -9.18 11.10
CA LYS A 90 -6.32 -8.75 9.71
C LYS A 90 -6.92 -7.36 9.51
N GLU A 91 -8.06 -7.08 10.15
CA GLU A 91 -8.72 -5.77 10.10
C GLU A 91 -7.90 -4.64 10.70
N ALA A 92 -7.37 -4.88 11.88
CA ALA A 92 -6.46 -3.95 12.55
C ALA A 92 -5.21 -3.68 11.71
N ILE A 93 -4.61 -4.74 11.13
CA ILE A 93 -3.41 -4.60 10.29
C ILE A 93 -3.70 -3.73 9.07
N TRP A 94 -4.77 -4.00 8.30
CA TRP A 94 -5.03 -3.20 7.11
C TRP A 94 -5.41 -1.76 7.45
N THR A 95 -6.08 -1.53 8.60
CA THR A 95 -6.39 -0.19 9.09
C THR A 95 -5.11 0.60 9.35
N VAL A 96 -4.17 0.02 10.10
CA VAL A 96 -2.85 0.62 10.36
C VAL A 96 -2.10 0.89 9.06
N MET A 97 -2.10 -0.06 8.12
CA MET A 97 -1.44 0.12 6.81
C MET A 97 -2.03 1.26 6.00
N THR A 98 -3.36 1.40 6.03
CA THR A 98 -4.09 2.43 5.29
C THR A 98 -3.82 3.81 5.89
N LEU A 99 -3.80 3.93 7.23
CA LEU A 99 -3.43 5.17 7.91
C LEU A 99 -1.97 5.56 7.63
N ASN A 100 -1.06 4.60 7.67
CA ASN A 100 0.35 4.83 7.32
C ASN A 100 0.49 5.25 5.84
N PHE A 101 -0.24 4.62 4.93
CA PHE A 101 -0.28 5.01 3.52
C PHE A 101 -0.83 6.43 3.33
N ALA A 102 -1.92 6.80 4.01
CA ALA A 102 -2.47 8.15 3.97
C ALA A 102 -1.44 9.17 4.46
N PHE A 103 -0.74 8.88 5.55
CA PHE A 103 0.35 9.73 6.05
C PHE A 103 1.49 9.87 5.03
N MET A 104 1.91 8.78 4.38
CA MET A 104 2.89 8.82 3.28
C MET A 104 2.41 9.70 2.11
N TYR A 105 1.14 9.60 1.73
CA TYR A 105 0.52 10.40 0.68
C TYR A 105 0.58 11.90 1.00
N PHE A 106 0.19 12.29 2.22
CA PHE A 106 0.27 13.69 2.65
C PHE A 106 1.71 14.21 2.69
N LYS A 107 2.64 13.41 3.23
CA LYS A 107 4.07 13.76 3.27
C LYS A 107 4.64 13.98 1.87
N ARG A 108 4.35 13.09 0.91
CA ARG A 108 4.77 13.23 -0.48
C ARG A 108 4.13 14.44 -1.16
N SER A 109 2.85 14.70 -0.92
CA SER A 109 2.15 15.86 -1.49
C SER A 109 2.76 17.18 -0.99
N LYS A 110 3.04 17.27 0.32
CA LYS A 110 3.74 18.42 0.90
C LYS A 110 5.15 18.57 0.33
N ALA A 111 5.89 17.47 0.21
CA ALA A 111 7.22 17.49 -0.37
C ALA A 111 7.24 17.93 -1.84
N GLN A 112 6.24 17.53 -2.63
CA GLN A 112 6.11 17.96 -4.02
C GLN A 112 5.95 19.48 -4.11
N LYS A 113 5.05 20.06 -3.30
CA LYS A 113 4.86 21.53 -3.26
C LYS A 113 6.14 22.29 -2.91
N LEU A 114 6.89 21.80 -1.92
CA LEU A 114 8.18 22.38 -1.51
C LEU A 114 9.25 22.25 -2.59
N PHE A 115 9.28 21.11 -3.29
CA PHE A 115 10.19 20.89 -4.40
C PHE A 115 9.89 21.85 -5.57
N ASP A 116 8.60 22.02 -5.90
CA ASP A 116 8.15 22.89 -6.97
C ASP A 116 8.41 24.37 -6.65
N SER A 117 8.39 24.76 -5.36
CA SER A 117 8.76 26.10 -4.90
C SER A 117 10.27 26.31 -4.72
N GLY A 118 11.11 25.30 -4.98
CA GLY A 118 12.57 25.38 -4.87
C GLY A 118 13.15 25.16 -3.47
N ASP A 119 12.32 24.89 -2.44
CA ASP A 119 12.78 24.59 -1.08
C ASP A 119 13.17 23.10 -0.96
N LEU A 120 14.33 22.78 -1.53
CA LEU A 120 14.86 21.41 -1.59
C LEU A 120 15.17 20.82 -0.20
N PRO A 121 15.74 21.57 0.77
CA PRO A 121 15.99 21.05 2.11
C PRO A 121 14.70 20.61 2.82
N ALA A 122 13.66 21.47 2.80
CA ALA A 122 12.39 21.12 3.44
C ALA A 122 11.68 19.97 2.71
N ALA A 123 11.73 19.95 1.38
CA ALA A 123 11.19 18.85 0.58
C ALA A 123 11.86 17.51 0.93
N LYS A 124 13.19 17.48 1.05
CA LYS A 124 13.96 16.29 1.43
C LYS A 124 13.55 15.77 2.81
N GLU A 125 13.36 16.66 3.77
CA GLU A 125 12.98 16.27 5.14
C GLU A 125 11.58 15.62 5.19
N GLN A 126 10.63 16.11 4.38
CA GLN A 126 9.30 15.47 4.30
C GLN A 126 9.35 14.05 3.70
N VAL A 127 10.28 13.78 2.77
CA VAL A 127 10.38 12.48 2.08
C VAL A 127 11.25 11.48 2.84
N LYS A 128 12.16 11.92 3.71
CA LYS A 128 13.14 11.08 4.42
C LYS A 128 12.53 9.85 5.09
N LEU A 129 11.33 9.98 5.67
CA LEU A 129 10.65 8.88 6.38
C LEU A 129 10.05 7.83 5.45
N LEU A 130 9.69 8.20 4.21
CA LEU A 130 8.97 7.31 3.29
C LEU A 130 9.74 6.01 3.01
N PRO A 131 10.96 6.03 2.43
CA PRO A 131 11.66 4.80 2.08
C PRO A 131 12.32 4.10 3.27
N ASN A 132 12.54 4.81 4.38
CA ASN A 132 13.34 4.34 5.51
C ASN A 132 12.52 3.76 6.65
N LEU A 133 11.25 4.15 6.78
CA LEU A 133 10.39 3.73 7.88
C LEU A 133 9.00 3.33 7.41
N LEU A 134 8.28 4.25 6.77
CA LEU A 134 6.85 4.07 6.48
C LEU A 134 6.62 2.95 5.44
N LEU A 135 7.41 2.93 4.37
CA LEU A 135 7.30 1.90 3.34
C LEU A 135 7.70 0.50 3.88
N PRO A 136 8.84 0.31 4.57
CA PRO A 136 9.16 -0.99 5.20
C PRO A 136 8.09 -1.51 6.16
N ILE A 137 7.52 -0.65 7.02
CA ILE A 137 6.45 -1.03 7.93
C ILE A 137 5.24 -1.58 7.15
N ASN A 138 4.79 -0.87 6.11
CA ASN A 138 3.67 -1.35 5.29
C ASN A 138 3.97 -2.64 4.55
N ILE A 139 5.22 -2.88 4.13
CA ILE A 139 5.61 -4.16 3.52
C ILE A 139 5.46 -5.30 4.52
N VAL A 140 6.03 -5.15 5.73
CA VAL A 140 5.97 -6.19 6.77
C VAL A 140 4.52 -6.49 7.15
N LEU A 141 3.74 -5.45 7.44
CA LEU A 141 2.32 -5.59 7.76
C LEU A 141 1.54 -6.25 6.60
N GLY A 142 1.84 -5.86 5.35
CA GLY A 142 1.20 -6.42 4.16
C GLY A 142 1.48 -7.91 3.98
N VAL A 143 2.74 -8.34 4.19
CA VAL A 143 3.12 -9.76 4.13
C VAL A 143 2.41 -10.55 5.22
N ILE A 144 2.37 -10.04 6.46
CA ILE A 144 1.63 -10.67 7.56
C ILE A 144 0.14 -10.79 7.19
N ALA A 145 -0.48 -9.72 6.69
CA ALA A 145 -1.89 -9.74 6.28
C ALA A 145 -2.17 -10.75 5.15
N ILE A 146 -1.24 -10.94 4.20
CA ILE A 146 -1.35 -11.95 3.16
C ILE A 146 -1.32 -13.36 3.77
N VAL A 147 -0.39 -13.65 4.69
CA VAL A 147 -0.33 -14.95 5.38
C VAL A 147 -1.64 -15.23 6.12
N LEU A 148 -2.17 -14.26 6.87
CA LEU A 148 -3.48 -14.39 7.54
C LEU A 148 -4.63 -14.58 6.54
N GLY A 149 -4.55 -13.95 5.36
CA GLY A 149 -5.51 -14.18 4.28
C GLY A 149 -5.48 -15.61 3.74
N VAL A 150 -4.30 -16.21 3.62
CA VAL A 150 -4.13 -17.61 3.20
C VAL A 150 -4.70 -18.56 4.24
N THR A 151 -4.46 -18.33 5.54
CA THR A 151 -5.00 -19.19 6.60
C THR A 151 -6.53 -19.16 6.67
N LEU A 152 -7.14 -18.01 6.37
CA LEU A 152 -8.61 -17.87 6.30
C LEU A 152 -9.25 -18.57 5.08
N ARG A 153 -8.48 -18.88 4.03
CA ARG A 153 -8.98 -19.57 2.82
C ARG A 153 -9.07 -21.10 2.99
N GLY A 154 -8.44 -21.65 4.03
CA GLY A 154 -8.41 -23.09 4.31
C GLY A 154 -9.64 -23.65 5.04
N PHE A 155 -10.72 -22.88 5.16
CA PHE A 155 -11.99 -23.25 5.80
C PHE A 155 -13.17 -23.05 4.86
#